data_AF-A0A8C9AGS4-F1
#
_entry.id   AF-A0A8C9AGS4-F1
#
_cell.length_a   1.000
_cell.length_b   1.000
_cell.length_c   1.000
_cell.angle_alpha   90.00
_cell.angle_beta   90.00
_cell.angle_gamma   90.00
#
_symmetry.space_group_name_H-M   'P 1'
#
loop_
_entity.id
_entity.type
_entity.pdbx_description
1 polymer ?
#
loop_
_entity_poly.entity_id
_entity_poly.type
_entity_poly.pdbx_seq_one_letter_code
_entity_poly.pdbx_strand_id
1 'polypeptide(L)'
;MEFLWAPLLGLCCSLAAADRHTVFWNSSNPKFWKEDYTVHVRLNDYLDIICPHYEDDSVAEAAMERYTLYLVEREEYQLCQPQSKDQVRWQCNQPNAKHGPEKLSEKFQRFTPFTLGKEFKEGHSYYYISKPIHHQEDQCLRLKVTVNGKITHSPQPHANSQEKRLAADDPEVQVLHSIGYSAAPRLFPFAWAVLLLPLLLLQTP
;
A
#
# COMPACT_ATOMS: atom_id res chain seq x y z
N MET A 1 43.56 10.91 20.47
CA MET A 1 42.50 9.90 20.22
C MET A 1 41.17 10.54 20.60
N GLU A 2 40.03 10.03 20.18
CA GLU A 2 38.66 10.51 20.54
C GLU A 2 37.83 11.34 19.52
N PHE A 3 38.00 11.29 18.19
CA PHE A 3 36.94 11.87 17.28
C PHE A 3 36.76 11.15 15.93
N LEU A 4 36.94 9.82 15.86
CA LEU A 4 36.83 9.07 14.59
C LEU A 4 35.50 8.32 14.37
N TRP A 5 34.49 8.51 15.23
CA TRP A 5 33.25 7.72 15.21
C TRP A 5 32.05 8.43 14.54
N ALA A 6 32.19 9.70 14.19
CA ALA A 6 31.11 10.50 13.62
C ALA A 6 30.59 10.06 12.22
N PRO A 7 31.40 9.49 11.29
CA PRO A 7 30.88 9.17 9.96
C PRO A 7 30.12 7.83 9.91
N LEU A 8 30.21 6.97 10.94
CA LEU A 8 29.45 5.71 11.00
C LEU A 8 27.99 5.89 11.42
N LEU A 9 27.64 6.98 12.12
CA LEU A 9 26.25 7.25 12.53
C LEU A 9 25.39 7.83 11.40
N GLY A 10 25.99 8.39 10.34
CA GLY A 10 25.25 8.99 9.21
C GLY A 10 24.74 8.00 8.17
N LEU A 11 25.31 6.78 8.10
CA LEU A 11 25.05 5.82 7.03
C LEU A 11 23.96 4.78 7.38
N CYS A 12 23.35 4.85 8.57
CA CYS A 12 22.33 3.89 9.02
C CYS A 12 20.88 4.37 8.77
N CYS A 13 20.67 5.61 8.32
CA CYS A 13 19.33 6.20 8.21
C CYS A 13 18.64 6.03 6.84
N SER A 14 19.24 5.33 5.88
CA SER A 14 18.59 5.04 4.58
C SER A 14 17.88 3.68 4.56
N LEU A 15 17.41 3.19 5.70
CA LEU A 15 16.30 2.23 5.72
C LEU A 15 15.08 2.97 5.17
N ALA A 16 14.70 2.65 3.92
CA ALA A 16 13.55 3.26 3.27
C ALA A 16 12.32 3.12 4.18
N ALA A 17 11.87 4.23 4.77
CA ALA A 17 10.64 4.27 5.54
C ALA A 17 9.47 3.92 4.62
N ALA A 18 8.50 3.17 5.16
CA ALA A 18 7.25 2.91 4.48
C ALA A 18 6.54 4.23 4.15
N ASP A 19 6.03 4.36 2.94
CA ASP A 19 5.31 5.56 2.52
C ASP A 19 3.87 5.55 3.09
N ARG A 20 3.25 6.73 3.24
CA ARG A 20 1.88 6.87 3.73
C ARG A 20 1.02 7.61 2.72
N HIS A 21 -0.06 6.98 2.30
CA HIS A 21 -1.05 7.52 1.37
C HIS A 21 -2.31 7.93 2.13
N THR A 22 -2.86 9.11 1.88
CA THR A 22 -4.06 9.60 2.59
C THR A 22 -5.23 9.81 1.63
N VAL A 23 -6.41 9.31 2.03
CA VAL A 23 -7.67 9.45 1.30
C VAL A 23 -8.74 9.99 2.24
N PHE A 24 -9.28 11.16 1.92
CA PHE A 24 -10.45 11.71 2.62
C PHE A 24 -11.72 11.13 2.02
N TRP A 25 -12.47 10.36 2.80
CA TRP A 25 -13.60 9.56 2.35
C TRP A 25 -14.93 10.29 2.57
N ASN A 26 -15.25 11.25 1.70
CA ASN A 26 -16.51 12.00 1.73
C ASN A 26 -16.97 12.34 0.31
N SER A 27 -18.27 12.62 0.16
CA SER A 27 -18.90 12.94 -1.13
C SER A 27 -18.38 14.24 -1.77
N SER A 28 -17.90 15.15 -0.93
CA SER A 28 -17.35 16.45 -1.35
C SER A 28 -15.96 16.35 -1.96
N ASN A 29 -15.26 15.21 -1.82
CA ASN A 29 -13.94 15.01 -2.39
C ASN A 29 -14.06 14.75 -3.92
N PRO A 30 -13.56 15.66 -4.77
CA PRO A 30 -13.78 15.59 -6.22
C PRO A 30 -13.11 14.39 -6.89
N LYS A 31 -12.17 13.72 -6.21
CA LYS A 31 -11.54 12.51 -6.73
C LYS A 31 -12.54 11.36 -6.86
N PHE A 32 -13.63 11.35 -6.09
CA PHE A 32 -14.66 10.31 -6.20
C PHE A 32 -15.65 10.54 -7.34
N TRP A 33 -15.77 11.75 -7.88
CA TRP A 33 -16.80 12.09 -8.89
C TRP A 33 -16.61 11.39 -10.24
N LYS A 34 -15.37 11.01 -10.58
CA LYS A 34 -15.05 10.31 -11.83
C LYS A 34 -15.14 8.79 -11.71
N GLU A 35 -15.39 8.29 -10.49
CA GLU A 35 -15.48 6.87 -10.14
C GLU A 35 -14.27 5.99 -10.56
N ASP A 36 -13.12 6.61 -10.85
CA ASP A 36 -11.85 6.00 -11.26
C ASP A 36 -10.73 6.21 -10.23
N TYR A 37 -11.08 6.69 -9.02
CA TYR A 37 -10.10 7.00 -7.98
C TYR A 37 -9.23 5.78 -7.67
N THR A 38 -7.96 5.87 -8.05
CA THR A 38 -6.97 4.83 -7.86
C THR A 38 -5.77 5.36 -7.09
N VAL A 39 -5.30 4.60 -6.09
CA VAL A 39 -4.04 4.85 -5.37
C VAL A 39 -3.08 3.72 -5.66
N HIS A 40 -1.81 4.06 -5.92
CA HIS A 40 -0.74 3.09 -6.14
C HIS A 40 0.16 3.05 -4.91
N VAL A 41 0.35 1.86 -4.36
CA VAL A 41 1.15 1.65 -3.14
C VAL A 41 2.20 0.58 -3.39
N ARG A 42 3.21 0.48 -2.53
CA ARG A 42 4.12 -0.67 -2.48
C ARG A 42 3.80 -1.55 -1.28
N LEU A 43 4.38 -2.75 -1.25
CA LEU A 43 4.35 -3.55 -0.03
C LEU A 43 5.00 -2.78 1.11
N ASN A 44 4.41 -2.93 2.29
CA ASN A 44 4.72 -2.27 3.56
C ASN A 44 4.33 -0.79 3.65
N ASP A 45 3.89 -0.15 2.57
CA ASP A 45 3.28 1.18 2.64
C ASP A 45 1.96 1.13 3.43
N TYR A 46 1.49 2.31 3.84
CA TYR A 46 0.23 2.50 4.57
C TYR A 46 -0.77 3.30 3.73
N LEU A 47 -2.05 2.95 3.84
CA LEU A 47 -3.16 3.79 3.40
C LEU A 47 -3.97 4.23 4.61
N ASP A 48 -4.08 5.54 4.77
CA ASP A 48 -4.90 6.21 5.76
C ASP A 48 -6.20 6.69 5.11
N ILE A 49 -7.31 6.03 5.43
CA ILE A 49 -8.64 6.47 5.04
C ILE A 49 -9.22 7.30 6.19
N ILE A 50 -9.45 8.58 5.91
CA ILE A 50 -9.95 9.57 6.87
C ILE A 50 -11.46 9.69 6.69
N CYS A 51 -12.21 9.44 7.75
CA CYS A 51 -13.67 9.56 7.76
C CYS A 51 -14.12 11.02 7.66
N PRO A 52 -15.38 11.30 7.22
CA PRO A 52 -15.98 12.62 7.32
C PRO A 52 -15.96 13.10 8.77
N HIS A 53 -15.59 14.36 8.99
CA HIS A 53 -15.55 14.96 10.31
C HIS A 53 -16.09 16.38 10.26
N TYR A 54 -16.88 16.73 11.25
CA TYR A 54 -17.57 18.01 11.34
C TYR A 54 -17.25 18.61 12.70
N GLU A 55 -16.66 19.81 12.66
CA GLU A 55 -16.41 20.62 13.85
C GLU A 55 -17.67 21.40 14.20
N ASP A 56 -17.95 21.49 15.50
CA ASP A 56 -19.08 22.20 16.09
C ASP A 56 -20.47 21.74 15.59
N ASP A 57 -21.54 22.33 16.16
CA ASP A 57 -22.92 22.10 15.70
C ASP A 57 -23.23 22.86 14.39
N SER A 58 -22.22 23.02 13.52
CA SER A 58 -22.29 23.77 12.26
C SER A 58 -23.15 23.09 11.20
N VAL A 59 -23.29 21.76 11.30
CA VAL A 59 -24.06 20.92 10.39
C VAL A 59 -25.06 20.12 11.22
N ALA A 60 -26.31 20.02 10.75
CA ALA A 60 -27.32 19.20 11.40
C ALA A 60 -26.90 17.71 11.36
N GLU A 61 -27.13 16.97 12.44
CA GLU A 61 -26.69 15.57 12.56
C GLU A 61 -27.14 14.68 11.40
N ALA A 62 -28.36 14.92 10.88
CA ALA A 62 -28.93 14.18 9.75
C ALA A 62 -28.18 14.41 8.42
N ALA A 63 -27.50 15.54 8.27
CA ALA A 63 -26.69 15.88 7.10
C ALA A 63 -25.23 15.44 7.23
N MET A 64 -24.80 14.98 8.41
CA MET A 64 -23.45 14.48 8.62
C MET A 64 -23.28 13.11 7.95
N GLU A 65 -22.40 13.04 6.97
CA GLU A 65 -22.04 11.81 6.27
C GLU A 65 -21.47 10.76 7.23
N ARG A 66 -22.02 9.54 7.17
CA ARG A 66 -21.59 8.37 7.96
C ARG A 66 -21.61 7.13 7.06
N TYR A 67 -20.53 6.35 7.10
CA TYR A 67 -20.31 5.27 6.13
C TYR A 67 -19.82 3.97 6.79
N THR A 68 -20.29 2.84 6.28
CA THR A 68 -19.65 1.54 6.47
C THR A 68 -18.73 1.26 5.29
N LEU A 69 -17.45 1.01 5.55
CA LEU A 69 -16.43 0.69 4.55
C LEU A 69 -16.29 -0.82 4.42
N TYR A 70 -16.21 -1.29 3.19
CA TYR A 70 -16.05 -2.71 2.84
C TYR A 70 -14.79 -2.89 2.01
N LEU A 71 -14.10 -4.00 2.23
CA LEU A 71 -13.05 -4.49 1.35
C LEU A 71 -13.63 -5.65 0.53
N VAL A 72 -13.82 -5.42 -0.76
CA VAL A 72 -14.61 -6.28 -1.64
C VAL A 72 -13.80 -6.79 -2.83
N GLU A 73 -14.35 -7.77 -3.54
CA GLU A 73 -13.83 -8.25 -4.82
C GLU A 73 -14.23 -7.31 -5.98
N ARG A 74 -13.67 -7.56 -7.16
CA ARG A 74 -13.80 -6.66 -8.32
C ARG A 74 -15.25 -6.50 -8.77
N GLU A 75 -16.01 -7.58 -8.79
CA GLU A 75 -17.39 -7.63 -9.28
C GLU A 75 -18.29 -6.77 -8.37
N GLU A 76 -18.12 -6.89 -7.07
CA GLU A 76 -18.82 -6.11 -6.03
C GLU A 76 -18.46 -4.62 -6.10
N TYR A 77 -17.20 -4.29 -6.40
CA TYR A 77 -16.75 -2.92 -6.64
C TYR A 77 -17.44 -2.29 -7.86
N GLN A 78 -17.62 -3.05 -8.94
CA GLN A 78 -18.31 -2.57 -10.14
C GLN A 78 -19.80 -2.35 -9.88
N LEU A 79 -20.43 -3.27 -9.15
CA LEU A 79 -21.84 -3.20 -8.77
C LEU A 79 -22.10 -2.25 -7.58
N CYS A 80 -21.05 -1.73 -6.94
CA CYS A 80 -21.18 -0.92 -5.74
C CYS A 80 -21.98 -1.64 -4.64
N GLN A 81 -21.83 -2.96 -4.49
CA GLN A 81 -22.65 -3.76 -3.58
C GLN A 81 -21.82 -4.84 -2.88
N PRO A 82 -21.67 -4.81 -1.55
CA PRO A 82 -20.99 -5.87 -0.82
C PRO A 82 -21.87 -7.12 -0.76
N GLN A 83 -21.26 -8.29 -0.85
CA GLN A 83 -21.92 -9.59 -0.80
C GLN A 83 -22.35 -9.96 0.62
N SER A 84 -21.56 -9.60 1.65
CA SER A 84 -21.85 -9.95 3.03
C SER A 84 -21.46 -8.87 4.03
N LYS A 85 -22.05 -8.95 5.24
CA LYS A 85 -21.66 -8.09 6.38
C LYS A 85 -20.28 -8.44 6.94
N ASP A 86 -19.74 -9.62 6.63
CA ASP A 86 -18.42 -10.04 7.11
C ASP A 86 -17.28 -9.34 6.36
N GLN A 87 -17.57 -8.71 5.22
CA GLN A 87 -16.61 -7.91 4.45
C GLN A 87 -16.43 -6.48 5.00
N VAL A 88 -17.13 -6.13 6.09
CA VAL A 88 -16.95 -4.82 6.75
C VAL A 88 -15.50 -4.68 7.19
N ARG A 89 -14.84 -3.65 6.66
CA ARG A 89 -13.44 -3.33 6.95
C ARG A 89 -13.30 -2.26 8.02
N TRP A 90 -14.23 -1.29 8.04
CA TRP A 90 -14.26 -0.18 9.00
C TRP A 90 -15.65 0.49 9.04
N GLN A 91 -15.93 1.25 10.09
CA GLN A 91 -17.15 2.06 10.22
C GLN A 91 -16.77 3.49 10.59
N CYS A 92 -17.17 4.46 9.76
CA CYS A 92 -17.11 5.88 10.04
C CYS A 92 -18.44 6.29 10.70
N ASN A 93 -18.53 6.15 12.02
CA ASN A 93 -19.78 6.34 12.77
C ASN A 93 -19.73 7.48 13.79
N GLN A 94 -18.55 8.06 14.06
CA GLN A 94 -18.37 9.23 14.95
C GLN A 94 -17.96 10.49 14.16
N PRO A 95 -18.87 11.15 13.43
CA PRO A 95 -18.55 12.34 12.65
C PRO A 95 -18.11 13.54 13.51
N ASN A 96 -18.46 13.57 14.79
CA ASN A 96 -18.12 14.62 15.77
C ASN A 96 -17.13 14.12 16.84
N ALA A 97 -16.28 13.15 16.52
CA ALA A 97 -15.29 12.61 17.44
C ALA A 97 -14.38 13.70 18.03
N LYS A 98 -14.26 13.76 19.37
CA LYS A 98 -13.50 14.80 20.09
C LYS A 98 -12.00 14.82 19.80
N HIS A 99 -11.46 13.74 19.26
CA HIS A 99 -10.03 13.58 18.98
C HIS A 99 -9.69 13.78 17.49
N GLY A 100 -10.59 14.43 16.74
CA GLY A 100 -10.48 14.60 15.30
C GLY A 100 -11.09 13.44 14.51
N PRO A 101 -10.92 13.41 13.18
CA PRO A 101 -11.54 12.42 12.31
C PRO A 101 -11.11 11.00 12.65
N GLU A 102 -12.06 10.07 12.64
CA GLU A 102 -11.77 8.64 12.67
C GLU A 102 -10.91 8.25 11.47
N LYS A 103 -10.00 7.30 11.68
CA LYS A 103 -9.04 6.87 10.67
C LYS A 103 -8.85 5.37 10.65
N LEU A 104 -9.09 4.76 9.49
CA LEU A 104 -8.58 3.43 9.18
C LEU A 104 -7.16 3.56 8.62
N SER A 105 -6.20 2.90 9.27
CA SER A 105 -4.86 2.71 8.74
C SER A 105 -4.68 1.27 8.26
N GLU A 106 -4.63 1.08 6.95
CA GLU A 106 -4.32 -0.20 6.32
C GLU A 106 -2.83 -0.31 6.04
N LYS A 107 -2.20 -1.44 6.39
CA LYS A 107 -0.81 -1.73 6.00
C LYS A 107 -0.80 -2.77 4.90
N PHE A 108 -0.15 -2.46 3.77
CA PHE A 108 -0.03 -3.37 2.63
C PHE A 108 1.05 -4.41 2.86
N GLN A 109 0.85 -5.27 3.84
CA GLN A 109 1.81 -6.31 4.20
C GLN A 109 1.50 -7.64 3.52
N ARG A 110 2.55 -8.39 3.20
CA ARG A 110 2.43 -9.70 2.54
C ARG A 110 1.88 -10.78 3.46
N PHE A 111 2.19 -10.70 4.75
CA PHE A 111 1.78 -11.66 5.75
C PHE A 111 1.26 -10.90 6.97
N THR A 112 0.17 -11.40 7.53
CA THR A 112 -0.44 -10.84 8.75
C THR A 112 -0.49 -11.91 9.83
N PRO A 113 -0.05 -11.59 11.08
CA PRO A 113 -0.19 -12.53 12.19
C PRO A 113 -1.65 -12.63 12.69
N PHE A 114 -2.54 -11.73 12.25
CA PHE A 114 -3.95 -11.73 12.62
C PHE A 114 -4.76 -12.59 11.65
N THR A 115 -5.53 -13.54 12.18
CA THR A 115 -6.30 -14.53 11.38
C THR A 115 -7.36 -13.89 10.49
N LEU A 116 -7.96 -12.77 10.91
CA LEU A 116 -8.91 -11.99 10.11
C LEU A 116 -8.23 -10.81 9.38
N GLY A 117 -6.91 -10.74 9.42
CA GLY A 117 -6.14 -9.69 8.74
C GLY A 117 -6.11 -9.91 7.23
N LYS A 118 -5.99 -8.82 6.47
CA LYS A 118 -5.81 -8.90 5.02
C LYS A 118 -4.34 -9.03 4.66
N GLU A 119 -4.04 -9.97 3.78
CA GLU A 119 -2.74 -10.10 3.12
C GLU A 119 -2.76 -9.47 1.72
N PHE A 120 -1.69 -8.75 1.39
CA PHE A 120 -1.57 -8.00 0.15
C PHE A 120 -0.44 -8.55 -0.73
N LYS A 121 -0.67 -8.59 -2.04
CA LYS A 121 0.23 -9.15 -3.04
C LYS A 121 0.63 -8.09 -4.04
N GLU A 122 1.91 -8.06 -4.38
CA GLU A 122 2.44 -7.27 -5.48
C GLU A 122 1.71 -7.57 -6.80
N GLY A 123 1.49 -6.55 -7.62
CA GLY A 123 0.78 -6.66 -8.90
C GLY A 123 -0.74 -6.82 -8.77
N HIS A 124 -1.30 -6.88 -7.57
CA HIS A 124 -2.74 -7.05 -7.36
C HIS A 124 -3.43 -5.71 -7.06
N SER A 125 -4.72 -5.65 -7.39
CA SER A 125 -5.58 -4.52 -7.04
C SER A 125 -6.64 -4.95 -6.03
N TYR A 126 -6.89 -4.08 -5.06
CA TYR A 126 -7.81 -4.25 -3.96
C TYR A 126 -8.85 -3.14 -4.01
N TYR A 127 -10.09 -3.44 -3.62
CA TYR A 127 -11.22 -2.56 -3.88
C TYR A 127 -11.95 -2.22 -2.59
N TYR A 128 -12.09 -0.93 -2.33
CA TYR A 128 -12.84 -0.41 -1.20
C TYR A 128 -14.12 0.25 -1.73
N ILE A 129 -15.25 -0.03 -1.08
CA ILE A 129 -16.51 0.67 -1.32
C ILE A 129 -17.12 1.09 0.01
N SER A 130 -18.05 2.06 -0.02
CA SER A 130 -18.83 2.43 1.17
C SER A 130 -20.33 2.43 0.94
N LYS A 131 -21.08 2.12 2.00
CA LYS A 131 -22.53 2.36 2.05
C LYS A 131 -22.88 3.33 3.18
N PRO A 132 -23.78 4.31 2.95
CA PRO A 132 -24.26 5.19 4.00
C PRO A 132 -24.96 4.40 5.12
N ILE A 133 -24.81 4.85 6.37
CA ILE A 133 -25.38 4.13 7.53
C ILE A 133 -26.86 4.47 7.75
N HIS A 134 -27.26 5.72 7.52
CA HIS A 134 -28.61 6.22 7.83
C HIS A 134 -29.45 6.59 6.61
N HIS A 135 -28.83 6.63 5.43
CA HIS A 135 -29.48 7.02 4.18
C HIS A 135 -29.41 5.89 3.18
N GLN A 136 -30.43 5.78 2.33
CA GLN A 136 -30.40 4.87 1.20
C GLN A 136 -30.02 5.68 -0.04
N GLU A 137 -28.74 5.65 -0.39
CA GLU A 137 -28.21 6.26 -1.61
C GLU A 137 -27.83 5.19 -2.62
N ASP A 138 -28.13 5.46 -3.89
CA ASP A 138 -27.80 4.56 -5.00
C ASP A 138 -26.32 4.66 -5.41
N GLN A 139 -25.68 5.81 -5.20
CA GLN A 139 -24.27 6.01 -5.53
C GLN A 139 -23.38 5.62 -4.35
N CYS A 140 -22.30 4.88 -4.63
CA CYS A 140 -21.31 4.48 -3.63
C CYS A 140 -19.97 5.15 -3.90
N LEU A 141 -19.31 5.64 -2.85
CA LEU A 141 -17.90 6.01 -2.94
C LEU A 141 -17.08 4.74 -3.08
N ARG A 142 -16.13 4.74 -4.02
CA ARG A 142 -15.30 3.59 -4.32
C ARG A 142 -13.86 3.99 -4.62
N LEU A 143 -12.93 3.17 -4.16
CA LEU A 143 -11.49 3.36 -4.30
C LEU A 143 -10.84 2.05 -4.76
N LYS A 144 -10.02 2.13 -5.80
CA LYS A 144 -9.12 1.05 -6.20
C LYS A 144 -7.72 1.31 -5.63
N VAL A 145 -7.10 0.30 -5.05
CA VAL A 145 -5.71 0.37 -4.58
C VAL A 145 -4.88 -0.68 -5.28
N THR A 146 -3.90 -0.27 -6.06
CA THR A 146 -3.01 -1.17 -6.78
C THR A 146 -1.66 -1.26 -6.07
N VAL A 147 -1.27 -2.48 -5.68
CA VAL A 147 0.05 -2.74 -5.12
C VAL A 147 1.03 -2.92 -6.29
N ASN A 148 1.95 -1.99 -6.43
CA ASN A 148 2.94 -2.00 -7.50
C ASN A 148 3.76 -3.30 -7.45
N GLY A 149 3.84 -3.98 -8.59
CA GLY A 149 4.74 -5.12 -8.75
C GLY A 149 6.19 -4.66 -8.91
N LYS A 150 7.14 -5.47 -8.44
CA LYS A 150 8.51 -5.34 -8.95
C LYS A 150 8.48 -5.66 -10.44
N ILE A 151 8.91 -4.72 -11.28
CA ILE A 151 9.13 -4.96 -12.70
C ILE A 151 10.35 -5.88 -12.80
N THR A 152 10.17 -7.19 -12.56
CA THR A 152 10.95 -8.14 -13.32
C THR A 152 10.38 -8.07 -14.72
N HIS A 153 11.17 -7.58 -15.68
CA HIS A 153 10.94 -7.86 -17.09
C HIS A 153 10.95 -9.38 -17.26
N SER A 154 9.81 -10.01 -17.00
CA SER A 154 9.51 -11.34 -17.50
C SER A 154 9.03 -11.11 -18.93
N PRO A 155 9.66 -11.72 -19.95
CA PRO A 155 9.18 -11.59 -21.33
C PRO A 155 7.71 -11.99 -21.35
N GLN A 156 6.85 -11.11 -21.83
CA GLN A 156 5.45 -11.45 -22.06
C GLN A 156 5.42 -12.67 -23.00
N PRO A 157 4.75 -13.77 -22.64
CA PRO A 157 4.37 -14.73 -23.65
C PRO A 157 3.25 -14.08 -24.45
N HIS A 158 3.56 -13.68 -25.67
CA HIS A 158 2.57 -13.38 -26.68
C HIS A 158 1.59 -14.56 -26.74
N ALA A 159 0.34 -14.31 -26.35
CA ALA A 159 -0.74 -15.26 -26.56
C ALA A 159 -0.97 -15.37 -28.06
N ASN A 160 -0.55 -16.49 -28.64
CA ASN A 160 -1.09 -16.92 -29.92
C ASN A 160 -1.73 -18.30 -29.75
N SER A 161 -2.93 -18.41 -30.32
CA SER A 161 -3.91 -19.47 -30.12
C SER A 161 -3.49 -20.77 -30.82
N GLN A 162 -4.05 -21.89 -30.33
CA GLN A 162 -4.16 -23.22 -30.96
C GLN A 162 -2.89 -24.09 -31.04
N GLU A 163 -2.84 -25.15 -30.22
CA GLU A 163 -3.31 -26.50 -30.59
C GLU A 163 -2.55 -27.63 -29.85
N LYS A 164 -3.33 -28.69 -29.53
CA LYS A 164 -2.98 -30.10 -29.30
C LYS A 164 -2.66 -30.60 -27.88
N ARG A 165 -3.67 -31.32 -27.36
CA ARG A 165 -3.64 -32.48 -26.46
C ARG A 165 -2.44 -33.41 -26.68
N LEU A 166 -1.85 -33.89 -25.57
CA LEU A 166 -1.64 -35.31 -25.15
C LEU A 166 -0.69 -35.27 -23.93
N ALA A 167 -1.14 -35.65 -22.73
CA ALA A 167 -1.09 -36.97 -22.08
C ALA A 167 0.19 -37.17 -21.21
N ALA A 168 -0.06 -37.61 -19.97
CA ALA A 168 0.86 -37.75 -18.84
C ALA A 168 1.87 -38.90 -18.98
N ASP A 169 3.09 -38.78 -18.43
CA ASP A 169 3.57 -39.52 -17.25
C ASP A 169 5.02 -39.13 -16.85
N ASP A 170 5.33 -39.42 -15.58
CA ASP A 170 6.64 -39.55 -14.89
C ASP A 170 7.37 -38.31 -14.28
N PRO A 171 7.93 -38.45 -13.04
CA PRO A 171 8.35 -37.35 -12.19
C PRO A 171 9.87 -37.14 -12.16
N GLU A 172 10.31 -35.89 -12.13
CA GLU A 172 11.61 -35.56 -11.56
C GLU A 172 11.51 -34.25 -10.79
N VAL A 173 11.43 -34.37 -9.47
CA VAL A 173 11.55 -33.25 -8.54
C VAL A 173 13.01 -32.80 -8.56
N GLN A 174 13.33 -31.85 -9.44
CA GLN A 174 14.57 -31.10 -9.32
C GLN A 174 14.44 -30.13 -8.13
N VAL A 175 14.94 -30.57 -6.98
CA VAL A 175 15.16 -29.73 -5.79
C VAL A 175 16.09 -28.59 -6.19
N LEU A 176 15.54 -27.39 -6.39
CA LEU A 176 16.34 -26.20 -6.67
C LEU A 176 17.07 -25.79 -5.38
N HIS A 177 18.36 -26.11 -5.33
CA HIS A 177 19.26 -25.66 -4.26
C HIS A 177 19.40 -24.13 -4.38
N SER A 178 18.88 -23.38 -3.40
CA SER A 178 19.10 -21.93 -3.32
C SER A 178 20.58 -21.66 -3.07
N ILE A 179 21.32 -21.37 -4.14
CA ILE A 179 22.66 -20.77 -4.05
C ILE A 179 22.44 -19.31 -3.66
N GLY A 180 22.71 -18.99 -2.41
CA GLY A 180 22.73 -17.62 -1.91
C GLY A 180 23.84 -16.84 -2.62
N TYR A 181 23.48 -16.02 -3.60
CA TYR A 181 24.39 -14.99 -4.09
C TYR A 181 24.42 -13.88 -3.05
N SER A 182 25.46 -13.90 -2.21
CA SER A 182 25.87 -12.75 -1.41
C SER A 182 26.14 -11.59 -2.36
N ALA A 183 25.21 -10.65 -2.46
CA ALA A 183 25.45 -9.36 -3.08
C ALA A 183 26.35 -8.56 -2.12
N ALA A 184 27.66 -8.72 -2.26
CA ALA A 184 28.59 -7.74 -1.74
C ALA A 184 28.27 -6.39 -2.44
N PRO A 185 28.04 -5.30 -1.70
CA PRO A 185 27.80 -4.01 -2.33
C PRO A 185 29.09 -3.60 -3.06
N ARG A 186 28.97 -3.34 -4.36
CA ARG A 186 30.04 -2.69 -5.13
C ARG A 186 30.21 -1.29 -4.55
N LEU A 187 31.24 -1.12 -3.73
CA LEU A 187 31.71 0.18 -3.26
C LEU A 187 32.03 1.05 -4.48
N PHE A 188 31.16 2.03 -4.73
CA PHE A 188 31.43 3.12 -5.67
C PHE A 188 32.74 3.84 -5.28
N PRO A 189 33.55 4.28 -6.25
CA PRO A 189 34.90 4.80 -6.01
C PRO A 189 34.95 6.14 -5.24
N PHE A 190 33.80 6.76 -4.96
CA PHE A 190 33.72 8.02 -4.22
C PHE A 190 33.98 7.88 -2.71
N ALA A 191 33.90 6.66 -2.16
CA ALA A 191 34.18 6.44 -0.74
C ALA A 191 35.67 6.66 -0.38
N TRP A 192 36.59 6.49 -1.34
CA TRP A 192 38.03 6.62 -1.10
C TRP A 192 38.51 8.07 -1.21
N ALA A 193 37.81 8.92 -1.99
CA ALA A 193 38.14 10.33 -2.11
C ALA A 193 37.89 11.11 -0.81
N VAL A 194 36.86 10.73 -0.04
CA VAL A 194 36.51 11.40 1.23
C VAL A 194 37.44 10.99 2.37
N LEU A 195 38.01 9.78 2.33
CA LEU A 195 38.98 9.30 3.33
C LEU A 195 40.39 9.89 3.17
N LEU A 196 40.76 10.33 1.96
CA LEU A 196 42.10 10.87 1.68
C LEU A 196 42.19 12.41 1.72
N LEU A 197 41.06 13.11 1.66
CA LEU A 197 41.00 14.57 1.76
C LEU A 197 41.63 15.16 3.05
N PRO A 198 41.46 14.54 4.24
CA PRO A 198 42.07 15.06 5.47
C PRO A 198 43.60 14.88 5.51
N LEU A 199 44.12 13.86 4.80
CA LEU A 199 45.57 13.59 4.69
C LEU A 199 46.27 14.59 3.77
N LEU A 200 45.60 15.05 2.72
CA LEU A 200 46.12 16.04 1.77
C LEU A 200 46.16 17.46 2.34
N LEU A 201 45.24 17.81 3.25
CA LEU A 201 45.18 19.15 3.87
C LEU A 201 46.16 19.34 5.04
N LEU A 202 46.79 18.27 5.54
CA LEU A 202 47.76 18.34 6.64
C LEU A 202 49.23 18.42 6.16
N GLN A 203 49.48 18.43 4.85
CA GLN A 203 50.83 18.44 4.25
C GLN A 203 51.22 19.76 3.56
N THR A 204 50.44 20.82 3.69
CA THR A 204 50.88 22.15 3.24
C THR A 204 51.68 22.83 4.35
N PRO A 205 52.94 23.23 4.11
CA PRO A 205 53.80 23.87 5.10
C PRO A 205 53.32 25.26 5.53
#